data_AF-A0A3N0ARY0-F1
#
_entry.id   AF-A0A3N0ARY0-F1
#
_cell.length_a   1.000
_cell.length_b   1.000
_cell.length_c   1.000
_cell.angle_alpha   90.00
_cell.angle_beta   90.00
_cell.angle_gamma   90.00
#
_symmetry.space_group_name_H-M   'P 1'
#
loop_
_entity.id
_entity.type
_entity.pdbx_description
1 polymer ?
#
loop_
_entity_poly.entity_id
_entity_poly.type
_entity_poly.pdbx_seq_one_letter_code
_entity_poly.pdbx_strand_id
1 'polypeptide(L)' 'MPYMKGAGPSVVIALGGNALGNTPQEQLELVKNTARHIVDMVAEGINVIVTH' A
#
# COMPACT_ATOMS: atom_id res chain seq x y z
N MET A 1 11.16 -16.34 0.49
CA MET A 1 12.30 -15.50 0.91
C MET A 1 11.87 -14.71 2.14
N PRO A 2 12.69 -14.61 3.20
CA PRO A 2 12.36 -13.73 4.32
C PRO A 2 12.35 -12.28 3.86
N TYR A 3 11.48 -11.46 4.47
CA TYR A 3 11.53 -10.01 4.27
C TYR A 3 12.90 -9.49 4.72
N MET A 4 13.56 -8.73 3.85
CA MET A 4 14.80 -8.03 4.16
C MET A 4 14.50 -6.54 4.18
N LYS A 5 14.62 -5.94 5.37
CA LYS A 5 14.42 -4.50 5.54
C LYS A 5 15.58 -3.74 4.89
N GLY A 6 15.25 -2.79 4.00
CA GLY A 6 16.21 -1.86 3.41
C GLY A 6 16.61 -0.74 4.36
N ALA A 7 17.62 0.06 3.97
CA ALA A 7 18.13 1.17 4.78
C ALA A 7 17.22 2.41 4.83
N GLY A 8 16.19 2.48 3.98
CA GLY A 8 15.27 3.61 3.92
C GLY A 8 14.30 3.70 5.11
N PRO A 9 13.49 4.77 5.18
CA PRO A 9 12.49 4.94 6.22
C PRO A 9 11.47 3.81 6.22
N SER A 10 10.75 3.64 7.33
CA SER A 10 9.71 2.61 7.47
C SER A 10 8.34 3.26 7.64
N VAL A 11 7.37 2.80 6.86
CA VAL A 11 5.98 3.27 6.89
C VAL A 11 5.04 2.09 6.99
N VAL A 12 4.05 2.21 7.86
CA VAL A 12 2.91 1.30 7.95
C VAL A 12 1.71 1.99 7.33
N ILE A 13 1.11 1.37 6.32
CA ILE A 13 -0.08 1.86 5.63
C ILE A 13 -1.25 0.98 6.06
N ALA A 14 -2.19 1.57 6.80
CA ALA A 14 -3.45 0.92 7.17
C ALA A 14 -4.55 1.34 6.18
N LEU A 15 -4.95 0.43 5.30
CA LEU A 15 -6.00 0.64 4.31
C LEU A 15 -7.37 0.32 4.93
N GLY A 16 -8.09 1.36 5.37
CA GLY A 16 -9.44 1.20 5.91
C GLY A 16 -10.49 0.99 4.81
N GLY A 17 -11.49 0.15 5.09
CA GLY A 17 -12.60 -0.14 4.16
C GLY A 17 -13.39 1.11 3.72
N ASN A 18 -13.50 2.12 4.59
CA ASN A 18 -14.20 3.38 4.29
C ASN A 18 -13.50 4.21 3.18
N ALA A 19 -12.20 4.03 2.97
CA ALA A 19 -11.43 4.73 1.94
C ALA A 19 -11.51 4.06 0.56
N LEU A 20 -12.10 2.85 0.50
CA LEU A 20 -12.14 2.02 -0.69
C LEU A 20 -13.55 1.95 -1.31
N GLY A 21 -14.52 2.73 -0.81
CA GLY A 21 -15.87 2.77 -1.39
C GLY A 21 -16.77 1.63 -0.92
N ASN A 22 -18.01 1.61 -1.43
CA ASN A 22 -19.11 0.82 -0.88
C ASN A 22 -19.41 -0.46 -1.66
N THR A 23 -18.92 -0.57 -2.89
CA THR A 23 -19.11 -1.75 -3.74
C THR A 23 -17.78 -2.45 -4.06
N PRO A 24 -17.77 -3.77 -4.31
CA PRO A 24 -16.54 -4.48 -4.69
C PRO A 24 -15.84 -3.88 -5.91
N GLN A 25 -16.60 -3.36 -6.88
CA GLN A 25 -16.06 -2.73 -8.09
C GLN A 25 -15.37 -1.40 -7.77
N GLU A 26 -15.98 -0.55 -6.94
CA GLU A 26 -15.35 0.69 -6.45
C GLU A 26 -14.07 0.38 -5.68
N GLN A 27 -14.11 -0.62 -4.80
CA GLN A 27 -12.94 -1.07 -4.02
C GLN A 27 -11.82 -1.54 -4.93
N LEU A 28 -12.13 -2.34 -5.94
CA LEU A 28 -11.12 -2.81 -6.89
C LEU A 28 -10.45 -1.62 -7.62
N GLU A 29 -11.22 -0.65 -8.10
CA GLU A 29 -10.68 0.51 -8.81
C GLU A 29 -9.87 1.44 -7.89
N LEU A 30 -10.34 1.69 -6.66
CA LEU A 30 -9.64 2.51 -5.68
C LEU A 30 -8.35 1.84 -5.19
N VAL A 31 -8.36 0.52 -4.95
CA VAL A 31 -7.16 -0.24 -4.58
C VAL A 31 -6.12 -0.22 -5.69
N LYS A 32 -6.52 -0.37 -6.96
CA LYS A 32 -5.58 -0.28 -8.10
C LYS A 32 -4.85 1.06 -8.14
N ASN A 33 -5.56 2.16 -7.88
CA ASN A 33 -4.95 3.48 -7.84
C ASN A 33 -4.00 3.62 -6.64
N THR A 34 -4.43 3.21 -5.44
CA THR A 34 -3.58 3.22 -4.23
C THR A 34 -2.31 2.38 -4.41
N ALA A 35 -2.41 1.22 -5.07
CA ALA A 35 -1.28 0.34 -5.30
C ALA A 35 -0.16 1.00 -6.13
N ARG A 36 -0.49 1.88 -7.09
CA ARG A 36 0.53 2.61 -7.87
C ARG A 36 1.42 3.46 -6.98
N HIS A 37 0.81 4.23 -6.07
CA HIS A 37 1.57 5.07 -5.15
C HIS A 37 2.42 4.27 -4.16
N ILE A 38 1.95 3.09 -3.73
CA ILE A 38 2.75 2.18 -2.91
C ILE A 38 3.98 1.68 -3.67
N VAL A 39 3.83 1.35 -4.96
CA VAL A 39 4.95 0.93 -5.80
C VAL A 39 5.98 2.06 -5.93
N ASP A 40 5.55 3.30 -6.11
CA ASP A 40 6.45 4.46 -6.17
C ASP A 40 7.25 4.61 -4.86
N MET A 41 6.60 4.49 -3.71
CA MET A 41 7.28 4.53 -2.40
C MET A 41 8.34 3.42 -2.25
N VAL A 42 8.03 2.20 -2.70
CA VAL A 42 8.98 1.09 -2.69
C VAL A 42 10.15 1.36 -3.62
N ALA A 43 9.90 1.94 -4.80
CA ALA A 43 10.94 2.32 -5.76
C ALA A 43 11.88 3.42 -5.19
N GLU A 44 11.38 4.31 -4.34
CA GLU A 44 12.16 5.30 -3.59
C GLU A 44 12.96 4.70 -2.42
N GLY A 45 12.86 3.38 -2.19
CA GLY A 45 13.58 2.68 -1.13
C GLY A 45 12.90 2.72 0.24
N ILE A 46 11.63 3.11 0.30
CA ILE A 46 10.84 3.11 1.54
C ILE A 46 10.44 1.67 1.87
N ASN A 47 10.62 1.29 3.13
CA ASN A 47 10.13 0.02 3.66
C ASN A 47 8.63 0.14 3.96
N VAL A 48 7.80 -0.49 3.14
CA VAL A 48 6.34 -0.41 3.26
C VAL A 48 5.76 -1.70 3.87
N ILE A 49 4.92 -1.55 4.89
CA ILE A 49 4.08 -2.61 5.45
C ILE A 49 2.62 -2.20 5.22
N VAL A 50 1.81 -3.08 4.62
CA VAL A 50 0.39 -2.82 4.35
C VAL A 50 -0.48 -3.70 5.26
N THR A 51 -1.44 -3.09 5.95
CA THR A 51 -2.47 -3.76 6.75
C THR A 51 -3.86 -3.26 6.33
N HIS A 52 -4.89 -4.02 6.64
CA HIS A 52 -6.28 -3.56 6.60
C HIS A 52 -6.83 -3.38 8.02
#